data_AF-A0A1F8NTF3-F1
#
_entry.id   AF-A0A1F8NTF3-F1
#
_cell.length_a   1.000
_cell.length_b   1.000
_cell.length_c   1.000
_cell.angle_alpha   90.00
_cell.angle_beta   90.00
_cell.angle_gamma   90.00
#
_symmetry.space_group_name_H-M   'P 1'
#
loop_
_entity.id
_entity.type
_entity.pdbx_description
1 polymer ?
#
loop_
_entity_poly.entity_id
_entity_poly.type
_entity_poly.pdbx_seq_one_letter_code
_entity_poly.pdbx_strand_id
1 'polypeptide(L)'
;MLLEKRYREGRSCKPLESRPERVYDDIYYVWEAFWILHKSRNYAPDGSPLGIFLTEIKAWIDIFEIENTSFFVSTISRLDSIYRESTRKKQKEQEDKEKKKVKSGGYRNKRRN
;
A
#
# COMPACT_ATOMS: atom_id res chain seq x y z
N MET A 1 -1.76 10.52 18.03
CA MET A 1 -1.23 9.22 17.53
C MET A 1 -2.35 8.34 16.98
N LEU A 2 -2.07 7.41 16.05
CA LEU A 2 -3.08 6.48 15.48
C LEU A 2 -3.79 5.62 16.55
N LEU A 3 -3.05 5.25 17.60
CA LEU A 3 -3.58 4.52 18.76
C LEU A 3 -4.67 5.31 19.50
N GLU A 4 -4.43 6.57 19.83
CA GLU A 4 -5.40 7.42 20.55
C GLU A 4 -6.70 7.59 19.77
N LYS A 5 -6.61 7.68 18.43
CA LYS A 5 -7.78 7.79 17.56
C LYS A 5 -8.63 6.50 17.58
N ARG A 6 -8.00 5.32 17.60
CA ARG A 6 -8.69 4.02 17.68
C ARG A 6 -9.35 3.78 19.03
N TYR A 7 -8.72 4.21 20.12
CA TYR A 7 -9.31 4.16 21.46
C TYR A 7 -10.58 5.02 21.55
N ARG A 8 -10.57 6.23 20.96
CA ARG A 8 -11.79 7.07 20.87
C ARG A 8 -12.92 6.43 20.06
N GLU A 9 -12.59 5.60 19.08
CA GLU A 9 -13.56 4.90 18.22
C GLU A 9 -14.07 3.58 18.83
N GLY A 10 -13.76 3.27 20.10
CA GLY A 10 -14.23 2.06 20.78
C GLY A 10 -13.61 0.76 20.23
N ARG A 11 -12.58 0.85 19.39
CA ARG A 11 -11.88 -0.31 18.85
C ARG A 11 -10.81 -0.74 19.84
N SER A 12 -11.13 -1.73 20.67
CA SER A 12 -10.16 -2.36 21.58
C SER A 12 -8.98 -2.91 20.77
N CYS A 13 -7.83 -2.24 20.84
CA CYS A 13 -6.55 -2.84 20.52
C CYS A 13 -6.06 -3.49 21.80
N LYS A 14 -5.84 -4.81 21.79
CA LYS A 14 -5.23 -5.50 22.92
C LYS A 14 -3.90 -4.79 23.28
N PRO A 15 -3.59 -4.60 24.57
CA PRO A 15 -2.39 -3.89 25.00
C PRO A 15 -1.14 -4.56 24.42
N LEU A 16 -0.10 -3.77 24.11
CA LEU A 16 1.16 -4.24 23.51
C LEU A 16 1.78 -5.43 24.25
N GLU A 17 1.60 -5.49 25.58
CA GLU A 17 2.11 -6.54 26.48
C GLU A 17 1.45 -7.91 26.25
N SER A 18 0.29 -7.97 25.61
CA SER A 18 -0.42 -9.23 25.30
C SER A 18 -0.07 -9.82 23.92
N ARG A 19 0.95 -9.27 23.26
CA ARG A 19 1.35 -9.63 21.91
C ARG A 19 2.54 -10.62 21.99
N PRO A 20 2.53 -11.74 21.25
CA PRO A 20 3.66 -12.67 21.26
C PRO A 20 4.96 -11.94 20.91
N GLU A 21 6.02 -12.13 21.69
CA GLU A 21 7.30 -11.41 21.55
C GLU A 21 7.88 -11.50 20.12
N ARG A 22 7.61 -12.60 19.40
CA ARG A 22 8.08 -12.85 18.03
C ARG A 22 7.35 -12.09 16.93
N VAL A 23 6.25 -11.39 17.23
CA VAL A 23 5.47 -10.67 16.20
C VAL A 23 6.27 -9.53 15.56
N TYR A 24 7.28 -8.99 16.25
CA TYR A 24 8.10 -7.90 15.73
C TYR A 24 9.05 -8.34 14.60
N ASP A 25 9.67 -9.52 14.74
CA ASP A 25 10.62 -10.03 13.77
C ASP A 25 9.90 -10.38 12.46
N ASP A 26 8.77 -11.09 12.55
CA ASP A 26 7.98 -11.47 11.38
C ASP A 26 7.44 -10.25 10.62
N ILE A 27 7.02 -9.18 11.34
CA ILE A 27 6.54 -7.95 10.72
C ILE A 27 7.68 -7.21 10.01
N TYR A 28 8.88 -7.20 10.59
CA TYR A 28 10.05 -6.61 9.95
C TYR A 28 10.32 -7.28 8.59
N TYR A 29 10.39 -8.62 8.56
CA TYR A 29 10.61 -9.36 7.31
C TYR A 29 9.47 -9.19 6.29
N VAL A 30 8.22 -9.13 6.76
CA VAL A 30 7.07 -8.83 5.89
C VAL A 30 7.22 -7.45 5.25
N TRP A 31 7.62 -6.44 6.04
CA TRP A 31 7.79 -5.08 5.54
C TRP A 31 8.96 -4.98 4.56
N GLU A 32 10.10 -5.60 4.90
CA GLU A 32 11.27 -5.65 4.04
C GLU A 32 10.95 -6.33 2.70
N ALA A 33 10.30 -7.49 2.74
CA ALA A 33 9.85 -8.20 1.54
C ALA A 33 8.91 -7.32 0.70
N PHE A 34 7.88 -6.73 1.32
CA PHE A 34 6.97 -5.86 0.60
C PHE A 34 7.71 -4.69 -0.07
N TRP A 35 8.67 -4.07 0.62
CA TRP A 35 9.42 -2.93 0.10
C TRP A 35 10.31 -3.31 -1.08
N ILE A 36 11.02 -4.43 -1.00
CA ILE A 36 11.90 -4.90 -2.09
C ILE A 36 11.07 -5.36 -3.29
N LEU A 37 10.04 -6.19 -3.06
CA LEU A 37 9.13 -6.66 -4.12
C LEU A 37 8.37 -5.50 -4.78
N HIS A 38 8.01 -4.47 -4.03
CA HIS A 38 7.46 -3.25 -4.60
C HIS A 38 8.43 -2.55 -5.55
N LYS A 39 9.73 -2.50 -5.23
CA LYS A 39 10.70 -1.81 -6.10
C LYS A 39 10.98 -2.56 -7.40
N SER A 40 10.88 -3.88 -7.39
CA SER A 40 11.12 -4.70 -8.57
C SER A 40 9.90 -4.87 -9.48
N ARG A 41 8.69 -4.55 -9.01
CA ARG A 41 7.47 -4.82 -9.78
C ARG A 41 7.31 -3.90 -10.99
N ASN A 42 6.52 -4.41 -11.94
CA ASN A 42 6.09 -3.67 -13.11
C ASN A 42 5.02 -2.62 -12.79
N TYR A 43 4.97 -1.58 -13.62
CA TYR A 43 3.97 -0.51 -13.55
C TYR A 43 3.15 -0.50 -14.83
N ALA A 44 1.87 -0.19 -14.71
CA ALA A 44 0.98 0.03 -15.84
C ALA A 44 1.30 1.36 -16.54
N PRO A 45 0.83 1.56 -17.79
CA PRO A 45 1.08 2.80 -18.54
C PRO A 45 0.57 4.08 -17.86
N ASP A 46 -0.44 3.96 -17.00
CA ASP A 46 -0.97 5.05 -16.16
C ASP A 46 -0.10 5.33 -14.92
N GLY A 47 1.05 4.66 -14.81
CA GLY A 47 1.95 4.74 -13.67
C GLY A 47 1.43 4.02 -12.43
N SER A 48 0.31 3.28 -12.51
CA SER A 48 -0.21 2.52 -11.37
C SER A 48 0.62 1.23 -11.17
N PRO A 49 0.96 0.88 -9.92
CA PRO A 49 1.70 -0.34 -9.66
C PRO A 49 0.85 -1.58 -9.98
N LEU A 50 1.44 -2.54 -10.71
CA LEU A 50 0.84 -3.85 -10.88
C LEU A 50 0.93 -4.67 -9.59
N GLY A 51 0.21 -5.79 -9.55
CA GLY A 51 0.24 -6.69 -8.40
C GLY A 51 1.62 -7.34 -8.24
N ILE A 52 2.05 -7.52 -7.01
CA ILE A 52 3.23 -8.36 -6.72
C ILE A 52 2.87 -9.81 -7.06
N PHE A 53 3.73 -10.51 -7.81
CA PHE A 53 3.41 -11.88 -8.22
C PHE A 53 3.58 -12.85 -7.06
N LEU A 54 2.66 -13.82 -6.94
CA LEU A 54 2.74 -14.88 -5.92
C LEU A 54 4.05 -15.69 -6.03
N THR A 55 4.59 -15.84 -7.23
CA THR A 55 5.88 -16.50 -7.47
C THR A 55 7.05 -15.73 -6.87
N GLU A 56 7.01 -14.39 -6.88
CA GLU A 56 8.06 -13.57 -6.26
C GLU A 56 7.97 -13.62 -4.73
N ILE A 57 6.74 -13.62 -4.19
CA ILE A 57 6.50 -13.82 -2.75
C ILE A 57 7.00 -15.19 -2.32
N LYS A 58 6.71 -16.23 -3.10
CA LYS A 58 7.22 -17.58 -2.85
C LYS A 58 8.74 -17.64 -2.91
N ALA A 59 9.36 -17.04 -3.92
CA ALA A 59 10.81 -16.99 -4.04
C ALA A 59 11.46 -16.31 -2.81
N TRP A 60 10.86 -15.24 -2.30
CA TRP A 60 11.32 -14.58 -1.07
C TRP A 60 11.25 -15.52 0.14
N ILE A 61 10.12 -16.20 0.32
CA ILE A 61 9.93 -17.17 1.42
C ILE A 61 10.96 -18.28 1.35
N ASP A 62 11.23 -18.78 0.14
CA ASP A 62 12.19 -19.87 -0.09
C ASP A 62 13.64 -19.41 0.16
N ILE A 63 14.01 -18.16 -0.20
CA ILE A 63 15.36 -17.60 0.01
C ILE A 63 15.67 -17.37 1.49
N PHE A 64 14.69 -16.87 2.24
CA PHE A 64 14.86 -16.48 3.64
C PHE A 64 14.33 -17.54 4.63
N GLU A 65 13.98 -18.72 4.14
CA GLU A 65 13.53 -19.87 4.95
C GLU A 65 12.39 -19.51 5.93
N ILE A 66 11.41 -18.73 5.48
CA ILE A 66 10.32 -18.23 6.32
C ILE A 66 9.35 -19.38 6.69
N GLU A 67 9.31 -19.76 7.97
CA GLU A 67 8.49 -20.88 8.46
C GLU A 67 6.98 -20.63 8.29
N ASN A 68 6.49 -19.43 8.61
CA ASN A 68 5.06 -19.12 8.56
C ASN A 68 4.61 -18.58 7.19
N THR A 69 4.70 -19.43 6.17
CA THR A 69 4.37 -19.10 4.77
C THR A 69 2.96 -18.50 4.62
N SER A 70 1.95 -19.10 5.27
CA SER A 70 0.55 -18.66 5.12
C SER A 70 0.33 -17.24 5.65
N PHE A 71 0.88 -16.92 6.82
CA PHE A 71 0.85 -15.56 7.36
C PHE A 71 1.59 -14.59 6.44
N PHE A 72 2.77 -14.97 5.95
CA PHE A 72 3.60 -14.10 5.11
C PHE A 72 2.92 -13.76 3.79
N VAL A 73 2.45 -14.78 3.05
CA VAL A 73 1.75 -14.61 1.77
C VAL A 73 0.49 -13.77 1.95
N SER A 74 -0.34 -14.09 2.94
CA SER A 74 -1.60 -13.37 3.17
C SER A 74 -1.36 -11.91 3.59
N THR A 75 -0.30 -11.64 4.34
CA THR A 75 0.02 -10.29 4.80
C THR A 75 0.58 -9.43 3.66
N ILE A 76 1.53 -9.94 2.87
CA ILE A 76 2.07 -9.22 1.71
C ILE A 76 0.96 -8.97 0.67
N SER A 77 0.14 -9.96 0.39
CA SER A 77 -0.98 -9.81 -0.57
C SER A 77 -1.96 -8.72 -0.14
N ARG A 78 -2.26 -8.63 1.16
CA ARG A 78 -3.11 -7.56 1.71
C ARG A 78 -2.45 -6.19 1.64
N LEU A 79 -1.17 -6.10 2.00
CA LEU A 79 -0.41 -4.84 1.89
C LEU A 79 -0.38 -4.34 0.44
N ASP A 80 -0.15 -5.25 -0.52
CA ASP A 80 -0.15 -4.92 -1.94
C ASP A 80 -1.51 -4.40 -2.41
N SER A 81 -2.60 -5.08 -2.05
CA SER A 81 -3.96 -4.62 -2.39
C SER A 81 -4.24 -3.22 -1.86
N ILE A 82 -3.95 -2.99 -0.56
CA ILE A 82 -4.18 -1.70 0.10
C ILE A 82 -3.33 -0.60 -0.56
N TYR A 83 -2.07 -0.89 -0.87
CA TYR A 83 -1.18 0.06 -1.51
C TYR A 83 -1.63 0.43 -2.93
N ARG A 84 -2.06 -0.57 -3.73
CA ARG A 84 -2.56 -0.36 -5.09
C ARG A 84 -3.85 0.46 -5.10
N GLU A 85 -4.78 0.17 -4.19
CA GLU A 85 -6.01 0.96 -4.03
C GLU A 85 -5.70 2.41 -3.64
N SER A 86 -4.81 2.62 -2.67
CA SER A 86 -4.35 3.95 -2.25
C SER A 86 -3.71 4.73 -3.40
N THR A 87 -2.87 4.07 -4.19
CA THR A 87 -2.18 4.69 -5.33
C THR A 87 -3.15 5.07 -6.44
N ARG A 88 -4.08 4.17 -6.80
CA ARG A 88 -5.14 4.46 -7.78
C ARG A 88 -6.03 5.62 -7.35
N LYS A 89 -6.38 5.70 -6.06
CA LYS A 89 -7.17 6.81 -5.53
C LYS A 89 -6.42 8.13 -5.67
N LYS A 90 -5.13 8.18 -5.33
CA LYS A 90 -4.30 9.39 -5.48
C LYS A 90 -4.16 9.84 -6.93
N GLN A 91 -3.98 8.90 -7.86
CA GLN A 91 -3.89 9.20 -9.30
C GLN A 91 -5.20 9.81 -9.80
N LYS A 92 -6.35 9.20 -9.47
CA LYS A 92 -7.66 9.74 -9.82
C LYS A 92 -7.87 11.16 -9.29
N GLU A 93 -7.48 11.41 -8.04
CA GLU A 93 -7.55 12.75 -7.44
C GLU A 93 -6.63 13.77 -8.14
N GLN A 94 -5.48 13.34 -8.68
CA GLN A 94 -4.59 14.19 -9.48
C GLN A 94 -5.19 14.51 -10.85
N GLU A 95 -5.70 13.50 -11.57
CA GLU A 95 -6.38 13.70 -12.86
C GLU A 95 -7.57 14.66 -12.74
N ASP A 96 -8.38 14.52 -11.69
CA ASP A 96 -9.54 15.38 -11.45
C ASP A 96 -9.12 16.84 -11.19
N LYS A 97 -7.97 17.05 -10.52
CA LYS A 97 -7.39 18.39 -10.32
C LYS A 97 -6.89 18.98 -11.63
N GLU A 98 -6.24 18.20 -12.48
CA GLU A 98 -5.75 18.66 -13.79
C GLU A 98 -6.92 19.01 -14.73
N LYS A 99 -7.92 18.14 -14.83
CA LYS A 99 -9.14 18.41 -15.62
C LYS A 99 -9.85 19.69 -15.18
N LYS A 100 -9.90 19.96 -13.86
CA LYS A 100 -10.43 21.22 -13.32
C LYS A 100 -9.59 22.43 -13.75
N LYS A 101 -8.25 22.36 -13.64
CA LYS A 101 -7.35 23.46 -14.06
C LYS A 101 -7.51 23.81 -15.54
N VAL A 102 -7.59 22.81 -16.42
CA VAL A 102 -7.78 23.01 -17.87
C VAL A 102 -9.10 23.71 -18.16
N LYS A 103 -10.21 23.30 -17.52
CA LYS A 103 -11.50 23.99 -17.64
C LYS A 103 -11.43 25.45 -17.17
N SER A 104 -10.80 25.71 -16.02
CA SER A 104 -10.64 27.08 -15.49
C SER A 104 -9.80 27.99 -16.39
N GLY A 105 -8.75 27.45 -17.01
CA GLY A 105 -7.90 28.17 -17.96
C GLY A 105 -8.61 28.47 -19.29
N GLY A 106 -9.40 27.52 -19.79
CA GLY A 106 -10.18 27.69 -21.02
C GLY A 106 -11.27 28.77 -20.93
N TYR A 107 -11.93 28.89 -19.78
CA TYR A 107 -12.91 29.98 -19.55
C TYR A 107 -12.27 31.38 -19.49
N ARG A 108 -11.00 31.48 -19.06
CA ARG A 108 -10.29 32.75 -18.91
C ARG A 108 -9.82 33.34 -20.25
N ASN A 109 -9.47 32.49 -21.22
CA ASN A 109 -9.11 32.92 -22.58
C ASN A 109 -10.33 33.28 -23.43
N LYS A 110 -11.51 32.70 -23.17
CA LYS A 110 -12.74 32.97 -23.95
C LYS A 110 -13.41 34.31 -23.62
N ARG A 111 -13.02 34.99 -22.53
CA ARG A 111 -13.52 36.33 -22.14
C ARG A 111 -12.60 37.48 -22.58
N ARG A 112 -11.50 37.18 -23.30
CA ARG A 112 -10.50 38.16 -23.74
C ARG A 112 -10.50 38.40 -25.27
N ASN A 113 -11.40 37.74 -26.00
CA ASN A 113 -11.70 38.06 -27.40
C ASN A 113 -13.06 38.71 -27.49
#